data_AF-A0A2T4YJ41-F1
#
_entry.id   AF-A0A2T4YJ41-F1
#
_cell.length_a   1.000
_cell.length_b   1.000
_cell.length_c   1.000
_cell.angle_alpha   90.00
_cell.angle_beta   90.00
_cell.angle_gamma   90.00
#
_symmetry.space_group_name_H-M   'P 1'
#
loop_
_entity.id
_entity.type
_entity.pdbx_description
1 polymer ?
#
loop_
_entity_poly.entity_id
_entity_poly.type
_entity_poly.pdbx_seq_one_letter_code
_entity_poly.pdbx_strand_id
1 'polypeptide(L)'
;MQLGVLLTRLSDESDAAVALDALGDLVLLAEIQAMGEQHDETPGEYVANASRRYAAQAGDEDWLALMTAIERADDPGRVVLGKMLRWALARDAAPAPAAGGCACGSGGCDEHR
;
A
#
# COMPACT_ATOMS: atom_id res chain seq x y z
N MET A 1 -18.09 -3.66 -13.97
CA MET A 1 -17.74 -2.90 -12.75
C MET A 1 -16.51 -2.06 -13.03
N GLN A 2 -16.59 -0.73 -12.89
CA GLN A 2 -15.53 0.20 -13.31
C GLN A 2 -14.31 0.20 -12.37
N LEU A 3 -14.52 -0.13 -11.08
CA LEU A 3 -13.46 -0.21 -10.07
C LEU A 3 -12.44 -1.33 -10.35
N GLY A 4 -12.90 -2.51 -10.78
CA GLY A 4 -12.01 -3.63 -11.10
C GLY A 4 -11.06 -3.30 -12.26
N VAL A 5 -11.57 -2.64 -13.30
CA VAL A 5 -10.75 -2.17 -14.43
C VAL A 5 -9.73 -1.12 -13.98
N LEU A 6 -10.15 -0.19 -13.11
CA LEU A 6 -9.26 0.82 -12.56
C LEU A 6 -8.13 0.18 -11.74
N LEU A 7 -8.45 -0.79 -10.87
CA LEU A 7 -7.47 -1.53 -10.08
C LEU A 7 -6.45 -2.27 -10.95
N THR A 8 -6.92 -2.88 -12.04
CA THR A 8 -6.03 -3.55 -13.00
C THR A 8 -5.07 -2.56 -13.66
N ARG A 9 -5.57 -1.39 -14.09
CA ARG A 9 -4.70 -0.33 -14.67
C ARG A 9 -3.71 0.22 -13.66
N LEU A 10 -4.16 0.53 -12.45
CA LEU A 10 -3.28 1.01 -11.39
C LEU A 10 -2.23 -0.02 -10.97
N SER A 11 -2.40 -1.30 -11.31
CA SER A 11 -1.39 -2.34 -11.08
C SER A 11 -0.30 -2.35 -12.17
N ASP A 12 -0.45 -1.59 -13.25
CA ASP A 12 0.60 -1.37 -14.25
C ASP A 12 1.36 -0.09 -13.92
N GLU A 13 2.70 -0.14 -13.97
CA GLU A 13 3.57 0.98 -13.60
C GLU A 13 3.38 2.22 -14.48
N SER A 14 3.19 2.02 -15.79
CA SER A 14 3.06 3.14 -16.73
C SER A 14 1.73 3.87 -16.53
N ASP A 15 0.64 3.11 -16.40
CA ASP A 15 -0.67 3.66 -16.09
C ASP A 15 -0.69 4.30 -14.68
N ALA A 16 0.02 3.72 -13.72
CA ALA A 16 0.16 4.22 -12.35
C ALA A 16 0.90 5.57 -12.29
N ALA A 17 1.99 5.73 -13.03
CA ALA A 17 2.73 6.99 -13.10
C ALA A 17 1.88 8.13 -13.70
N VAL A 18 1.13 7.83 -14.76
CA VAL A 18 0.18 8.80 -15.37
C VAL A 18 -0.92 9.18 -14.38
N ALA A 19 -1.45 8.21 -13.63
CA ALA A 19 -2.50 8.46 -12.65
C ALA A 19 -1.98 9.29 -11.46
N LEU A 20 -0.73 9.08 -11.03
CA LEU A 20 -0.09 9.86 -9.97
C LEU A 20 0.15 11.32 -10.40
N ASP A 21 0.57 11.56 -11.64
CA ASP A 21 0.69 12.92 -12.18
C ASP A 21 -0.67 13.62 -12.24
N ALA A 22 -1.69 12.92 -12.75
CA ALA A 22 -3.06 13.43 -12.82
C ALA A 22 -3.70 13.71 -11.45
N LEU A 23 -3.25 13.03 -10.38
CA LEU A 23 -3.68 13.27 -9.01
C LEU A 23 -3.31 14.69 -8.54
N GLY A 24 -2.23 15.28 -9.06
CA GLY A 24 -1.81 16.66 -8.78
C GLY A 24 -1.56 16.97 -7.31
N ASP A 25 -1.29 15.95 -6.49
CA ASP A 25 -1.02 16.08 -5.06
C ASP A 25 0.50 16.01 -4.84
N LEU A 26 1.14 17.18 -4.85
CA LEU A 26 2.60 17.30 -4.76
C LEU A 26 3.15 16.80 -3.41
N VAL A 27 2.37 16.91 -2.33
CA VAL A 27 2.77 16.42 -1.01
C VAL A 27 2.79 14.90 -1.03
N LEU A 28 1.73 14.28 -1.53
CA LEU A 28 1.67 12.82 -1.65
C LEU A 28 2.75 12.28 -2.59
N LEU A 29 3.03 12.98 -3.69
CA LEU A 29 4.13 12.62 -4.60
C LEU A 29 5.49 12.64 -3.89
N ALA A 30 5.75 13.63 -3.04
CA ALA A 30 6.99 13.72 -2.27
C ALA A 30 7.12 12.59 -1.24
N GLU A 31 6.02 12.23 -0.56
CA GLU A 31 5.99 11.10 0.38
C GLU A 31 6.25 9.77 -0.33
N ILE A 32 5.64 9.57 -1.51
CA ILE A 32 5.86 8.38 -2.35
C ILE A 32 7.30 8.30 -2.82
N GLN A 33 7.90 9.41 -3.28
CA GLN A 33 9.31 9.41 -3.67
C GLN A 33 10.21 9.02 -2.49
N ALA A 34 10.02 9.64 -1.33
CA ALA A 34 10.82 9.34 -0.14
C ALA A 34 10.65 7.88 0.33
N MET A 35 9.47 7.29 0.17
CA MET A 35 9.23 5.88 0.50
C MET A 35 9.83 4.95 -0.57
N GLY A 36 9.64 5.25 -1.86
CA GLY A 36 10.20 4.47 -2.96
C GLY A 36 11.73 4.42 -2.92
N GLU A 37 12.39 5.54 -2.62
CA GLU A 37 13.85 5.60 -2.47
C GLU A 37 14.38 4.67 -1.36
N GLN A 38 13.63 4.45 -0.28
CA GLN A 38 14.02 3.51 0.78
C GLN A 38 14.00 2.04 0.31
N HIS A 39 13.26 1.75 -0.77
CA HIS A 39 13.05 0.41 -1.31
C HIS A 39 13.64 0.22 -2.71
N ASP A 40 14.36 1.22 -3.25
CA ASP A 40 14.87 1.23 -4.63
C ASP A 40 13.76 1.07 -5.68
N GLU A 41 12.60 1.69 -5.42
CA GLU A 41 11.41 1.69 -6.30
C GLU A 41 11.15 3.10 -6.86
N THR A 42 10.77 3.19 -8.14
CA THR A 42 10.25 4.42 -8.74
C THR A 42 8.86 4.76 -8.19
N PRO A 43 8.39 6.02 -8.31
CA PRO A 43 7.03 6.39 -7.90
C PRO A 43 5.93 5.59 -8.60
N GLY A 44 6.12 5.25 -9.88
CA GLY A 44 5.17 4.41 -10.63
C GLY A 44 5.11 2.99 -10.08
N GLU A 45 6.27 2.41 -9.78
CA GLU A 45 6.36 1.08 -9.17
C GLU A 45 5.72 1.07 -7.78
N TYR A 46 5.99 2.09 -6.97
CA TYR A 46 5.39 2.22 -5.64
C TYR A 46 3.86 2.30 -5.72
N VAL A 47 3.31 3.09 -6.63
CA VAL A 47 1.85 3.18 -6.82
C VAL A 47 1.27 1.84 -7.24
N ALA A 48 1.90 1.16 -8.20
CA ALA A 48 1.44 -0.15 -8.65
C ALA A 48 1.49 -1.21 -7.53
N ASN A 49 2.56 -1.21 -6.75
CA ASN A 49 2.72 -2.05 -5.57
C ASN A 49 1.70 -1.70 -4.48
N ALA A 50 1.46 -0.42 -4.20
CA ALA A 50 0.48 0.05 -3.22
C ALA A 50 -0.94 -0.40 -3.59
N SER A 51 -1.34 -0.25 -4.86
CA SER A 51 -2.64 -0.71 -5.34
C SER A 51 -2.80 -2.24 -5.23
N ARG A 52 -1.77 -3.02 -5.59
CA ARG A 52 -1.78 -4.48 -5.38
C ARG A 52 -1.89 -4.86 -3.91
N ARG A 53 -1.13 -4.20 -3.04
CA ARG A 53 -1.13 -4.47 -1.58
C ARG A 53 -2.46 -4.11 -0.96
N TYR A 54 -3.05 -2.98 -1.31
CA TYR A 54 -4.39 -2.60 -0.88
C TYR A 54 -5.40 -3.68 -1.31
N ALA A 55 -5.40 -4.06 -2.59
CA ALA A 55 -6.33 -5.06 -3.11
C ALA A 55 -6.23 -6.41 -2.37
N ALA A 56 -5.03 -6.79 -1.94
CA ALA A 56 -4.77 -8.07 -1.27
C ALA A 56 -4.91 -8.04 0.26
N GLN A 57 -4.70 -6.89 0.91
CA GLN A 57 -4.52 -6.80 2.37
C GLN A 57 -5.46 -5.82 3.07
N ALA A 58 -6.14 -4.93 2.35
CA ALA A 58 -7.09 -4.01 2.96
C ALA A 58 -8.26 -4.78 3.60
N GLY A 59 -8.62 -4.40 4.82
CA GLY A 59 -9.72 -5.02 5.56
C GLY A 59 -11.09 -4.52 5.11
N ASP A 60 -12.15 -5.13 5.65
CA ASP A 60 -13.54 -4.75 5.32
C ASP A 60 -13.84 -3.28 5.62
N GLU A 61 -13.27 -2.71 6.69
CA GLU A 61 -13.44 -1.30 7.04
C GLU A 61 -12.75 -0.37 6.04
N ASP A 62 -11.55 -0.73 5.56
CA ASP A 62 -10.83 0.03 4.54
C ASP A 62 -11.65 0.05 3.23
N TRP A 63 -12.16 -1.12 2.82
CA TRP A 63 -13.02 -1.26 1.65
C TRP A 63 -14.32 -0.47 1.79
N LEU A 64 -14.99 -0.53 2.94
CA LEU A 64 -16.21 0.24 3.20
C LEU A 64 -15.94 1.75 3.14
N ALA A 65 -14.84 2.20 3.76
CA ALA A 65 -14.45 3.61 3.74
C ALA A 65 -14.10 4.08 2.32
N LEU A 66 -13.50 3.22 1.50
CA LEU A 66 -13.25 3.50 0.09
C LEU A 66 -14.55 3.63 -0.71
N MET A 67 -15.45 2.66 -0.59
CA MET A 67 -16.74 2.67 -1.30
C MET A 67 -17.56 3.92 -0.94
N THR A 68 -17.64 4.25 0.35
CA THR A 68 -18.35 5.44 0.83
C THR A 68 -17.77 6.74 0.27
N ALA A 69 -16.44 6.82 0.15
CA ALA A 69 -15.78 8.00 -0.39
C ALA A 69 -16.03 8.17 -1.90
N ILE A 70 -16.07 7.07 -2.65
CA ILE A 70 -16.32 7.08 -4.10
C ILE A 70 -17.75 7.51 -4.42
N GLU A 71 -18.74 7.09 -3.63
CA GLU A 71 -20.16 7.41 -3.87
C GLU A 71 -20.45 8.92 -3.94
N ARG A 72 -19.61 9.73 -3.29
CA ARG A 72 -19.79 11.19 -3.21
C ARG A 72 -18.74 11.96 -3.99
N ALA A 73 -17.87 11.27 -4.73
CA ALA A 73 -16.73 11.88 -5.41
C ALA A 73 -17.09 12.36 -6.81
N ASP A 74 -16.72 13.60 -7.13
CA ASP A 74 -16.75 14.11 -8.50
C ASP A 74 -15.75 13.38 -9.41
N ASP A 75 -14.62 12.94 -8.83
CA ASP A 75 -13.62 12.09 -9.48
C ASP A 75 -13.33 10.84 -8.63
N PRO A 76 -14.09 9.75 -8.87
CA PRO A 76 -13.86 8.45 -8.24
C PRO A 76 -12.44 7.91 -8.41
N GLY A 77 -11.81 8.13 -9.57
CA GLY A 77 -10.48 7.60 -9.87
C GLY A 77 -9.43 8.24 -8.98
N ARG A 78 -9.51 9.57 -8.84
CA ARG A 78 -8.65 10.36 -7.96
C ARG A 78 -8.81 9.95 -6.49
N VAL A 79 -10.06 9.73 -6.05
CA VAL A 79 -10.34 9.30 -4.67
C VAL A 79 -9.80 7.90 -4.40
N VAL A 80 -9.98 6.96 -5.34
CA VAL A 80 -9.44 5.60 -5.23
C VAL A 80 -7.93 5.62 -5.06
N LEU A 81 -7.24 6.28 -6.00
CA LEU A 81 -5.79 6.36 -6.00
C LEU A 81 -5.26 6.99 -4.71
N GLY A 82 -5.78 8.16 -4.34
CA GLY A 82 -5.34 8.87 -3.14
C GLY A 82 -5.63 8.12 -1.83
N LYS A 83 -6.68 7.30 -1.76
CA LYS A 83 -6.94 6.46 -0.58
C LYS A 83 -5.96 5.30 -0.49
N MET A 84 -5.72 4.59 -1.59
CA MET A 84 -4.79 3.45 -1.62
C MET A 84 -3.38 3.86 -1.25
N LEU A 85 -2.91 4.99 -1.78
CA LEU A 85 -1.56 5.49 -1.52
C LEU A 85 -1.38 5.91 -0.07
N ARG A 86 -2.34 6.65 0.51
CA ARG A 86 -2.29 7.02 1.93
C ARG A 86 -2.36 5.82 2.86
N TRP A 87 -3.16 4.82 2.52
CA TRP A 87 -3.21 3.56 3.26
C TRP A 87 -1.85 2.83 3.21
N ALA A 88 -1.23 2.75 2.03
CA ALA A 88 0.05 2.08 1.85
C ALA A 88 1.19 2.81 2.59
N LEU A 89 1.25 4.14 2.48
CA LEU A 89 2.25 4.95 3.18
C LEU A 89 2.13 4.81 4.71
N ALA A 90 0.91 4.84 5.25
CA ALA A 90 0.69 4.66 6.68
C ALA A 90 1.16 3.27 7.17
N ARG A 91 0.97 2.24 6.33
CA ARG A 91 1.41 0.87 6.62
C ARG A 91 2.94 0.73 6.51
N ASP A 92 3.55 1.31 5.50
CA ASP A 92 4.99 1.21 5.24
C ASP A 92 5.80 2.04 6.24
N ALA A 93 5.25 3.16 6.72
CA ALA A 93 5.86 3.97 7.77
C ALA A 93 5.76 3.32 9.16
N ALA A 94 4.92 2.31 9.35
CA ALA A 94 4.80 1.63 10.63
C ALA A 94 6.10 0.85 10.92
N PRO A 95 6.70 1.00 12.13
CA PRO A 95 7.91 0.27 12.46
C PRO A 95 7.64 -1.23 12.34
N ALA A 96 8.54 -1.94 11.65
CA ALA A 96 8.46 -3.39 11.55
C ALA A 96 8.27 -3.97 12.97
N PRO A 97 7.30 -4.88 13.18
CA PRO A 97 7.09 -5.47 14.49
C PRO A 97 8.42 -6.05 14.95
N ALA A 98 8.91 -5.59 16.10
CA ALA A 98 10.19 -6.03 16.65
C ALA A 98 10.22 -7.55 16.57
N ALA A 99 11.11 -8.09 15.74
CA ALA A 99 11.22 -9.53 15.52
C ALA A 99 11.36 -10.16 16.90
N GLY A 100 10.30 -10.81 17.37
CA GLY A 100 10.27 -11.47 18.65
C GLY A 100 11.40 -12.47 18.62
N GLY A 101 12.47 -12.16 19.36
CA GLY A 101 13.63 -13.04 19.43
C GLY A 101 13.12 -14.42 19.81
N CYS A 102 13.37 -15.39 18.94
CA CYS A 102 13.33 -16.79 19.34
C CYS A 102 14.28 -16.90 20.54
N ALA A 103 13.73 -16.85 21.75
CA ALA A 103 14.44 -17.28 22.94
C ALA A 103 14.77 -18.75 22.68
N CYS A 104 16.02 -19.02 22.31
CA CYS A 104 16.52 -20.37 22.33
C CYS A 104 16.34 -20.85 23.78
N GLY A 105 15.40 -21.77 23.97
CA GLY A 105 15.27 -22.47 25.24
C GLY A 105 16.56 -23.23 25.44
N SER A 106 17.43 -22.69 26.28
CA SER A 106 18.48 -23.43 26.98
C SER A 106 17.80 -24.43 27.91
N GLY A 107 17.25 -25.51 27.34
CA GLY A 107 16.74 -26.68 28.03
C GLY A 107 17.70 -27.83 27.73
N GLY A 108 18.43 -28.26 28.76
CA GLY A 108 19.52 -29.23 28.64
C GLY A 108 19.11 -30.56 28.02
N CYS A 109 20.04 -31.12 27.25
CA CYS A 109 20.04 -32.53 26.87
C CYS A 109 20.36 -33.35 28.12
N ASP A 110 19.36 -33.95 28.76
CA ASP A 110 19.57 -35.01 29.75
C ASP A 110 19.11 -36.36 29.17
N GLU A 111 20.12 -37.10 28.74
CA GLU A 111 20.12 -38.48 28.25
C GLU A 111 19.62 -39.43 29.34
N HIS A 112 18.41 -39.98 29.18
CA HIS A 112 17.91 -41.04 30.07
C HIS A 112 18.24 -42.42 29.49
N ARG A 113 19.11 -43.12 30.22
CA ARG A 113 19.25 -44.58 30.26
C ARG A 113 18.22 -45.19 31.19
#